data_AF-A0A7C3PYR1-F1
#
_entry.id   AF-A0A7C3PYR1-F1
#
_cell.length_a   1.000
_cell.length_b   1.000
_cell.length_c   1.000
_cell.angle_alpha   90.00
_cell.angle_beta   90.00
_cell.angle_gamma   90.00
#
_symmetry.space_group_name_H-M   'P 1'
#
loop_
_entity.id
_entity.type
_entity.pdbx_description
1 polymer ?
#
loop_
_entity_poly.entity_id
_entity_poly.type
_entity_poly.pdbx_seq_one_letter_code
_entity_poly.pdbx_strand_id
1 'polypeptide(L)'
;KDVSLYDQLAPPELRDDLLKVVAQRELTLFFQGVDLDDILGPKRAEISAEMRRRVEAAIAKLNPDPVTGKPRGAGIEIVFCGIVGIHPPKDRDVAAAFERVVDADQRFVARVDDARAQEIKLLTEAAGDVQTARTLIAEMNALQALETSATKETPETKAKIAQQEQKVLRLLDAAGGTTASTIASAKAFRWERHMGDRARATRYAGQLAAYQAAPDLFRASAYFDTLRDSLANSRLYISNSNVDVRVELQDRESGIDVFKPKTEGE
;
A
#
# COMPACT_ATOMS: atom_id res chain seq x y z
N LYS A 1 -43.13 -42.02 -25.25
CA LYS A 1 -43.74 -41.05 -26.20
C LYS A 1 -44.77 -41.74 -27.08
N ASP A 2 -45.79 -41.00 -27.52
CA ASP A 2 -46.93 -41.49 -28.29
C ASP A 2 -46.97 -40.82 -29.67
N VAL A 3 -46.70 -41.62 -30.71
CA VAL A 3 -46.63 -41.14 -32.10
C VAL A 3 -48.01 -40.73 -32.62
N SER A 4 -49.07 -41.40 -32.18
CA SER A 4 -50.43 -41.05 -32.59
C SER A 4 -50.85 -39.69 -32.03
N LEU A 5 -50.42 -39.34 -30.82
CA LEU A 5 -50.66 -38.01 -30.25
C LEU A 5 -49.89 -36.91 -30.98
N TYR A 6 -48.67 -37.22 -31.43
CA TYR A 6 -47.87 -36.31 -32.22
C TYR A 6 -48.47 -36.07 -33.60
N ASP A 7 -48.98 -37.12 -34.26
CA ASP A 7 -49.58 -37.02 -35.58
C ASP A 7 -50.89 -36.22 -35.60
N GLN A 8 -51.64 -36.27 -34.50
CA GLN A 8 -52.92 -35.56 -34.36
C GLN A 8 -52.76 -34.09 -33.91
N LEU A 9 -51.54 -33.66 -33.59
CA LEU A 9 -51.27 -32.32 -33.04
C LEU A 9 -51.55 -31.19 -34.05
N ALA A 10 -51.12 -31.36 -35.29
CA ALA A 10 -51.24 -30.39 -36.40
C ALA A 10 -50.97 -31.09 -37.74
N PRO A 11 -51.23 -30.45 -38.90
CA PRO A 11 -50.75 -30.93 -40.20
C PRO A 11 -49.23 -31.13 -40.20
N PRO A 12 -48.68 -32.12 -40.94
CA PRO A 12 -47.26 -32.48 -40.90
C PRO A 12 -46.31 -31.29 -41.04
N GLU A 13 -46.57 -30.39 -41.98
CA GLU A 13 -45.81 -29.16 -42.21
C GLU A 13 -45.81 -28.14 -41.05
N LEU A 14 -46.73 -28.24 -40.08
CA LEU A 14 -46.89 -27.24 -39.01
C LEU A 14 -46.59 -27.77 -37.60
N ARG A 15 -46.37 -29.07 -37.42
CA ARG A 15 -46.18 -29.69 -36.08
C ARG A 15 -44.96 -29.13 -35.36
N ASP A 16 -43.83 -29.09 -36.05
CA ASP A 16 -42.56 -28.60 -35.50
C ASP A 16 -42.64 -27.11 -35.19
N ASP A 17 -43.26 -26.33 -36.07
CA ASP A 17 -43.45 -24.90 -35.89
C ASP A 17 -44.37 -24.60 -34.71
N LEU A 18 -45.44 -25.37 -34.52
CA LEU A 18 -46.33 -25.23 -33.36
C LEU A 18 -45.58 -25.49 -32.05
N LEU A 19 -44.80 -26.57 -31.98
CA LEU A 19 -43.99 -26.88 -30.81
C LEU A 19 -42.94 -25.79 -30.53
N LYS A 20 -42.29 -25.30 -31.58
CA LYS A 20 -41.29 -24.22 -31.50
C LYS A 20 -41.90 -22.92 -31.02
N VAL A 21 -43.03 -22.49 -31.56
CA VAL A 21 -43.70 -21.24 -31.17
C VAL A 21 -44.20 -21.31 -29.72
N VAL A 22 -44.75 -22.46 -29.30
CA VAL A 22 -45.17 -22.66 -27.90
C VAL A 22 -43.97 -22.60 -26.97
N ALA A 23 -42.88 -23.30 -27.28
CA ALA A 23 -41.65 -23.24 -26.48
C ALA A 23 -41.07 -21.83 -26.42
N GLN A 24 -40.97 -21.13 -27.57
CA GLN A 24 -40.48 -19.76 -27.63
C GLN A 24 -41.33 -18.79 -26.81
N ARG A 25 -42.65 -18.91 -26.86
CA ARG A 25 -43.57 -18.08 -26.06
C ARG A 25 -43.29 -18.25 -24.56
N GLU A 26 -43.24 -19.49 -24.08
CA GLU A 26 -43.03 -19.77 -22.65
C GLU A 26 -41.66 -19.31 -22.17
N LEU A 27 -40.62 -19.56 -22.96
CA LEU A 27 -39.27 -19.10 -22.63
C LEU A 27 -39.19 -17.56 -22.63
N THR A 28 -39.84 -16.89 -23.57
CA THR A 28 -39.90 -15.42 -23.62
C THR A 28 -40.57 -14.86 -22.37
N LEU A 29 -41.71 -15.42 -21.96
CA LEU A 29 -42.41 -15.01 -20.74
C LEU A 29 -41.58 -15.29 -19.48
N PHE A 30 -40.85 -16.40 -19.45
CA PHE A 30 -39.99 -16.74 -18.33
C PHE A 30 -38.81 -15.76 -18.21
N PHE A 31 -38.10 -15.47 -19.30
CA PHE A 31 -36.94 -14.57 -19.29
C PHE A 31 -37.28 -13.10 -19.02
N GLN A 32 -38.55 -12.68 -19.15
CA GLN A 32 -38.99 -11.35 -18.70
C GLN A 32 -38.88 -11.14 -17.19
N GLY A 33 -38.90 -12.22 -16.40
CA GLY A 33 -38.81 -12.17 -14.93
C GLY A 33 -37.47 -12.62 -14.37
N VAL A 34 -36.46 -12.86 -15.21
CA VAL A 34 -35.15 -13.36 -14.79
C VAL A 34 -34.10 -12.29 -15.02
N ASP A 35 -33.28 -12.04 -14.00
CA ASP A 35 -32.16 -11.10 -14.10
C ASP A 35 -31.04 -11.67 -14.97
N LEU A 36 -30.38 -10.83 -15.78
CA LEU A 36 -29.27 -11.24 -16.64
C LEU A 36 -28.13 -11.90 -15.84
N ASP A 37 -27.85 -11.41 -14.63
CA ASP A 37 -26.79 -11.94 -13.77
C ASP A 37 -27.12 -13.35 -13.26
N ASP A 38 -28.40 -13.65 -13.04
CA ASP A 38 -28.83 -15.00 -12.67
C ASP A 38 -28.63 -15.98 -13.82
N ILE A 39 -28.80 -15.52 -15.07
CA ILE A 39 -28.56 -16.33 -16.27
C ILE A 39 -27.06 -16.47 -16.55
N LEU A 40 -26.26 -15.44 -16.29
CA LEU A 40 -24.82 -15.48 -16.52
C LEU A 40 -24.05 -16.17 -15.37
N GLY A 41 -24.63 -16.22 -14.17
CA GLY A 41 -24.02 -16.70 -12.94
C GLY A 41 -24.41 -18.13 -12.52
N PRO A 42 -24.47 -18.42 -11.20
CA PRO A 42 -24.53 -19.79 -10.68
C PRO A 42 -25.90 -20.47 -10.85
N LYS A 43 -26.99 -19.72 -11.10
CA LYS A 43 -28.35 -20.28 -11.17
C LYS A 43 -28.70 -20.94 -12.50
N ARG A 44 -27.76 -21.07 -13.44
CA ARG A 44 -27.99 -21.66 -14.78
C ARG A 44 -28.64 -23.04 -14.76
N ALA A 45 -28.26 -23.90 -13.81
CA ALA A 45 -28.82 -25.24 -13.68
C ALA A 45 -30.30 -25.20 -13.27
N GLU A 46 -30.63 -24.35 -12.29
CA GLU A 46 -32.01 -24.14 -11.82
C GLU A 46 -32.88 -23.51 -12.92
N ILE A 47 -32.36 -22.51 -13.60
CA ILE A 47 -33.01 -21.84 -14.74
C ILE A 47 -33.29 -22.86 -15.86
N SER A 48 -32.33 -23.73 -16.20
CA SER A 48 -32.52 -24.76 -17.23
C SER A 48 -33.57 -25.80 -16.84
N ALA A 49 -33.60 -26.20 -15.57
CA ALA A 49 -34.63 -27.11 -15.05
C ALA A 49 -36.03 -26.47 -15.09
N GLU A 50 -36.13 -25.19 -14.73
CA GLU A 50 -37.37 -24.43 -14.76
C GLU A 50 -37.86 -24.17 -16.19
N MET A 51 -36.95 -23.86 -17.12
CA MET A 51 -37.25 -23.77 -18.56
C MET A 51 -37.86 -25.06 -19.07
N ARG A 52 -37.20 -26.21 -18.79
CA ARG A 52 -37.71 -27.53 -19.17
C ARG A 52 -39.11 -27.76 -18.62
N ARG A 53 -39.32 -27.54 -17.31
CA ARG A 53 -40.60 -27.73 -16.63
C ARG A 53 -41.72 -26.89 -17.26
N ARG A 54 -41.44 -25.61 -17.56
CA ARG A 54 -42.41 -24.69 -18.18
C ARG A 54 -42.78 -25.11 -19.59
N VAL A 55 -41.79 -25.48 -20.41
CA VAL A 55 -42.03 -25.93 -21.78
C VAL A 55 -42.80 -27.26 -21.79
N GLU A 56 -42.45 -28.22 -20.91
CA GLU A 56 -43.19 -29.47 -20.75
C GLU A 56 -44.65 -29.21 -20.34
N ALA A 57 -44.89 -28.32 -19.37
CA ALA A 57 -46.23 -27.96 -18.92
C ALA A 57 -47.07 -27.27 -20.01
N ALA A 58 -46.45 -26.46 -20.87
CA ALA A 58 -47.15 -25.82 -21.99
C ALA A 58 -47.46 -26.80 -23.12
N ILE A 59 -46.53 -27.69 -23.45
CA ILE A 59 -46.74 -28.73 -24.45
C ILE A 59 -47.81 -29.73 -23.99
N ALA A 60 -47.88 -30.03 -22.69
CA ALA A 60 -48.91 -30.88 -22.11
C ALA A 60 -50.32 -30.29 -22.25
N LYS A 61 -50.46 -28.96 -22.44
CA LYS A 61 -51.74 -28.28 -22.66
C LYS A 61 -52.21 -28.27 -24.13
N LEU A 62 -51.39 -28.80 -25.04
CA LEU A 62 -51.73 -28.85 -26.47
C LEU A 62 -52.64 -30.05 -26.79
N ASN A 63 -53.11 -30.10 -28.04
CA ASN A 63 -53.95 -31.16 -28.57
C ASN A 63 -55.23 -31.39 -27.73
N PRO A 64 -56.16 -30.42 -27.71
CA PRO A 64 -57.41 -30.58 -26.99
C PRO A 64 -58.22 -31.71 -27.63
N ASP A 65 -58.74 -32.59 -26.80
CA ASP A 65 -59.63 -33.66 -27.23
C ASP A 65 -60.91 -33.08 -27.88
N PRO A 66 -61.28 -33.48 -29.11
CA PRO A 66 -62.43 -32.90 -29.82
C PRO A 66 -63.77 -33.07 -29.11
N VAL A 67 -63.87 -34.04 -28.19
CA VAL A 67 -65.13 -34.38 -27.49
C VAL A 67 -65.13 -33.81 -26.08
N THR A 68 -64.02 -33.94 -25.36
CA THR A 68 -63.92 -33.56 -23.93
C THR A 68 -63.24 -32.21 -23.70
N GLY A 69 -62.59 -31.64 -24.71
CA GLY A 69 -61.82 -30.39 -24.63
C GLY A 69 -60.58 -30.47 -23.75
N LYS A 70 -60.30 -31.62 -23.14
CA LYS A 70 -59.15 -31.81 -22.24
C LYS A 70 -57.86 -31.88 -23.05
N PRO A 71 -56.76 -31.30 -22.56
CA PRO A 71 -55.49 -31.38 -23.26
C PRO A 71 -54.93 -32.80 -23.21
N ARG A 72 -54.49 -33.30 -24.36
CA ARG A 72 -53.88 -34.63 -24.51
C ARG A 72 -52.36 -34.57 -24.61
N GLY A 73 -51.81 -33.37 -24.79
CA GLY A 73 -50.39 -33.14 -25.02
C GLY A 73 -49.94 -33.52 -26.43
N ALA A 74 -48.67 -33.27 -26.72
CA ALA A 74 -48.10 -33.45 -28.07
C ALA A 74 -47.47 -34.83 -28.33
N GLY A 75 -47.56 -35.78 -27.39
CA GLY A 75 -46.92 -37.09 -27.55
C GLY A 75 -45.39 -37.09 -27.50
N ILE A 76 -44.76 -35.94 -27.18
CA ILE A 76 -43.31 -35.77 -27.09
C ILE A 76 -42.80 -35.67 -25.63
N GLU A 77 -41.48 -35.54 -25.48
CA GLU A 77 -40.64 -35.63 -24.28
C GLU A 77 -39.45 -34.76 -24.61
N ILE A 78 -39.10 -33.89 -23.69
CA ILE A 78 -37.99 -32.97 -23.83
C ILE A 78 -36.78 -33.65 -23.20
N VAL A 79 -35.86 -34.12 -24.02
CA VAL A 79 -34.62 -34.75 -23.53
C VAL A 79 -33.67 -33.72 -22.90
N PHE A 80 -33.66 -32.50 -23.42
CA PHE A 80 -32.79 -31.43 -22.93
C PHE A 80 -33.40 -30.05 -23.23
N CYS A 81 -33.29 -29.14 -22.27
CA CYS A 81 -33.55 -27.72 -22.44
C CYS A 81 -32.51 -26.98 -21.61
N GLY A 82 -31.74 -26.09 -22.24
CA GLY A 82 -30.65 -25.40 -21.56
C GLY A 82 -30.12 -24.23 -22.38
N ILE A 83 -29.30 -23.42 -21.73
CA ILE A 83 -28.77 -22.17 -22.28
C ILE A 83 -27.37 -22.43 -22.82
N VAL A 84 -27.18 -22.22 -24.13
CA VAL A 84 -25.91 -22.48 -24.82
C VAL A 84 -25.04 -21.23 -24.89
N GLY A 85 -25.62 -20.09 -25.21
CA GLY A 85 -24.91 -18.82 -25.32
C GLY A 85 -25.89 -17.65 -25.22
N ILE A 86 -25.47 -16.62 -24.49
CA ILE A 86 -26.21 -15.36 -24.35
C ILE A 86 -25.30 -14.28 -24.89
N HIS A 87 -25.79 -13.60 -25.91
CA HIS A 87 -25.13 -12.43 -26.44
C HIS A 87 -26.13 -11.30 -26.50
N PRO A 88 -25.73 -10.08 -26.11
CA PRO A 88 -26.50 -8.90 -26.47
C PRO A 88 -26.73 -8.90 -27.99
N PRO A 89 -27.83 -8.29 -28.46
CA PRO A 89 -28.03 -8.05 -29.88
C PRO A 89 -26.74 -7.48 -30.51
N LYS A 90 -26.33 -8.04 -31.65
CA LYS A 90 -25.10 -7.63 -32.35
C LYS A 90 -25.22 -6.24 -33.01
N ASP A 91 -26.37 -5.61 -32.86
CA ASP A 91 -26.59 -4.22 -33.24
C ASP A 91 -25.56 -3.38 -32.50
N ARG A 92 -24.75 -2.63 -33.26
CA ARG A 92 -23.44 -2.09 -32.84
C ARG A 92 -23.48 -1.29 -31.52
N ASP A 93 -24.62 -0.74 -31.16
CA ASP A 93 -24.76 0.17 -30.02
C ASP A 93 -24.96 -0.54 -28.67
N VAL A 94 -25.56 -1.74 -28.66
CA VAL A 94 -25.93 -2.42 -27.40
C VAL A 94 -24.70 -3.07 -26.77
N ALA A 95 -23.92 -3.83 -27.53
CA ALA A 95 -22.71 -4.48 -27.03
C ALA A 95 -21.69 -3.47 -26.46
N ALA A 96 -21.46 -2.37 -27.17
CA ALA A 96 -20.56 -1.30 -26.73
C ALA A 96 -21.08 -0.53 -25.50
N ALA A 97 -22.41 -0.50 -25.28
CA ALA A 97 -22.99 0.07 -24.07
C ALA A 97 -22.77 -0.83 -22.84
N PHE A 98 -22.93 -2.15 -22.99
CA PHE A 98 -22.66 -3.10 -21.92
C PHE A 98 -21.18 -3.12 -21.52
N GLU A 99 -20.27 -3.15 -22.49
CA GLU A 99 -18.82 -3.14 -22.23
C GLU A 99 -18.39 -1.90 -21.43
N ARG A 100 -18.94 -0.72 -21.78
CA ARG A 100 -18.65 0.53 -21.05
C ARG A 100 -19.03 0.49 -19.58
N VAL A 101 -20.13 -0.16 -19.21
CA VAL A 101 -20.56 -0.27 -17.81
C VAL A 101 -19.61 -1.19 -17.03
N VAL A 102 -19.29 -2.35 -17.61
CA VAL A 102 -18.35 -3.31 -16.99
C VAL A 102 -16.97 -2.66 -16.80
N ASP A 103 -16.46 -1.96 -17.82
CA ASP A 103 -15.22 -1.21 -17.73
C ASP A 103 -15.27 -0.11 -16.65
N ALA A 104 -16.39 0.59 -16.53
CA ALA A 104 -16.56 1.64 -15.53
C ALA A 104 -16.55 1.07 -14.10
N ASP A 105 -17.22 -0.06 -13.88
CA ASP A 105 -17.25 -0.76 -12.59
C ASP A 105 -15.87 -1.31 -12.22
N GLN A 106 -15.18 -1.96 -13.17
CA GLN A 106 -13.80 -2.42 -12.96
C GLN A 106 -12.85 -1.27 -12.62
N ARG A 107 -12.96 -0.14 -13.33
CA ARG A 107 -12.16 1.06 -13.03
C ARG A 107 -12.52 1.68 -11.68
N PHE A 108 -13.79 1.62 -11.28
CA PHE A 108 -14.21 2.11 -9.97
C PHE A 108 -13.57 1.27 -8.86
N VAL A 109 -13.68 -0.05 -8.93
CA VAL A 109 -13.05 -0.97 -7.96
C VAL A 109 -11.54 -0.75 -7.92
N ALA A 110 -10.88 -0.71 -9.09
CA ALA A 110 -9.43 -0.49 -9.16
C ALA A 110 -9.00 0.84 -8.52
N ARG A 111 -9.75 1.93 -8.71
CA ARG A 111 -9.46 3.23 -8.07
C ARG A 111 -9.62 3.18 -6.55
N VAL A 112 -10.65 2.48 -6.06
CA VAL A 112 -10.86 2.32 -4.61
C VAL A 112 -9.73 1.52 -3.98
N ASP A 113 -9.28 0.45 -4.65
CA ASP A 113 -8.20 -0.39 -4.14
C ASP A 113 -6.85 0.32 -4.21
N ASP A 114 -6.57 1.09 -5.27
CA ASP A 114 -5.37 1.93 -5.35
C ASP A 114 -5.35 2.99 -4.24
N ALA A 115 -6.48 3.67 -3.98
CA ALA A 115 -6.60 4.64 -2.90
C ALA A 115 -6.33 4.00 -1.51
N ARG A 116 -6.85 2.80 -1.27
CA ARG A 116 -6.59 2.04 -0.04
C ARG A 116 -5.14 1.62 0.09
N ALA A 117 -4.52 1.17 -1.00
CA ALA A 117 -3.11 0.80 -1.02
C ALA A 117 -2.21 2.01 -0.73
N GLN A 118 -2.53 3.17 -1.31
CA GLN A 118 -1.85 4.43 -1.02
C GLN A 118 -2.01 4.87 0.43
N GLU A 119 -3.22 4.76 1.00
CA GLU A 119 -3.46 5.05 2.42
C GLU A 119 -2.57 4.18 3.32
N ILE A 120 -2.59 2.86 3.12
CA ILE A 120 -1.79 1.90 3.90
C ILE A 120 -0.30 2.23 3.77
N LYS A 121 0.17 2.49 2.55
CA LYS A 121 1.57 2.83 2.28
C LYS A 121 1.98 4.08 3.06
N LEU A 122 1.23 5.18 2.94
CA LEU A 122 1.55 6.44 3.61
C LEU A 122 1.54 6.30 5.14
N LEU A 123 0.54 5.61 5.70
CA LEU A 123 0.45 5.39 7.14
C LEU A 123 1.59 4.51 7.67
N THR A 124 1.96 3.47 6.93
CA THR A 124 3.07 2.57 7.28
C THR A 124 4.42 3.27 7.14
N GLU A 125 4.64 4.06 6.09
CA GLU A 125 5.85 4.87 5.92
C GLU A 125 5.99 5.92 7.04
N ALA A 126 4.88 6.52 7.47
CA ALA A 126 4.87 7.50 8.56
C ALA A 126 5.20 6.85 9.92
N ALA A 127 4.38 5.89 10.37
CA ALA A 127 4.40 5.39 11.74
C ALA A 127 4.83 3.92 11.89
N GLY A 128 5.20 3.24 10.80
CA GLY A 128 5.56 1.82 10.77
C GLY A 128 4.37 0.85 10.79
N ASP A 129 3.20 1.31 11.25
CA ASP A 129 1.97 0.51 11.35
C ASP A 129 0.72 1.39 11.16
N VAL A 130 -0.28 0.84 10.46
CA VAL A 130 -1.52 1.56 10.10
C VAL A 130 -2.36 1.88 11.33
N GLN A 131 -2.49 0.95 12.27
CA GLN A 131 -3.33 1.14 13.46
C GLN A 131 -2.71 2.20 14.40
N THR A 132 -1.39 2.16 14.54
CA THR A 132 -0.62 3.15 15.29
C THR A 132 -0.73 4.53 14.65
N ALA A 133 -0.60 4.63 13.32
CA ALA A 133 -0.78 5.89 12.59
C ALA A 133 -2.18 6.50 12.79
N ARG A 134 -3.23 5.68 12.67
CA ARG A 134 -4.63 6.12 12.87
C ARG A 134 -4.89 6.59 14.29
N THR A 135 -4.36 5.87 15.28
CA THR A 135 -4.47 6.25 16.70
C THR A 135 -3.77 7.58 16.93
N LEU A 136 -2.55 7.75 16.41
CA LEU A 136 -1.80 9.00 16.52
C LEU A 136 -2.56 10.18 15.89
N ILE A 137 -3.09 10.02 14.67
CA ILE A 137 -3.90 11.06 14.00
C ILE A 137 -5.12 11.44 14.84
N ALA A 138 -5.82 10.47 15.41
CA ALA A 138 -6.98 10.74 16.26
C ALA A 138 -6.61 11.56 17.51
N GLU A 139 -5.51 11.21 18.17
CA GLU A 139 -5.04 11.92 19.37
C GLU A 139 -4.48 13.32 19.05
N MET A 140 -3.85 13.50 17.87
CA MET A 140 -3.43 14.80 17.37
C MET A 140 -4.62 15.70 17.05
N ASN A 141 -5.65 15.16 16.40
CA ASN A 141 -6.89 15.90 16.14
C ASN A 141 -7.57 16.30 17.46
N ALA A 142 -7.57 15.43 18.47
CA ALA A 142 -8.10 15.74 19.79
C ALA A 142 -7.29 16.86 20.49
N LEU A 143 -5.95 16.82 20.39
CA LEU A 143 -5.09 17.90 20.89
C LEU A 143 -5.41 19.23 20.21
N GLN A 144 -5.48 19.24 18.88
CA GLN A 144 -5.76 20.45 18.11
C GLN A 144 -7.16 21.01 18.40
N ALA A 145 -8.15 20.15 18.61
CA ALA A 145 -9.48 20.57 19.04
C ALA A 145 -9.45 21.24 20.43
N LEU A 146 -8.68 20.69 21.38
CA LEU A 146 -8.50 21.30 22.70
C LEU A 146 -7.84 22.68 22.60
N GLU A 147 -6.76 22.79 21.83
CA GLU A 147 -6.05 24.05 21.57
C GLU A 147 -6.96 25.11 20.94
N THR A 148 -7.75 24.71 19.93
CA THR A 148 -8.66 25.62 19.21
C THR A 148 -9.82 26.07 20.11
N SER A 149 -10.32 25.19 20.98
CA SER A 149 -11.41 25.49 21.91
C SER A 149 -10.98 26.36 23.10
N ALA A 150 -9.67 26.47 23.37
CA ALA A 150 -9.11 27.21 24.48
C ALA A 150 -9.15 28.73 24.25
N THR A 151 -10.32 29.35 24.34
CA THR A 151 -10.47 30.81 24.16
C THR A 151 -9.86 31.63 25.31
N LYS A 152 -9.69 31.03 26.49
CA LYS A 152 -8.96 31.61 27.63
C LYS A 152 -8.05 30.55 28.25
N GLU A 153 -6.78 30.89 28.41
CA GLU A 153 -5.75 30.08 29.03
C GLU A 153 -5.95 29.96 30.56
N THR A 154 -6.94 29.19 31.00
CA THR A 154 -7.08 28.83 32.42
C THR A 154 -6.07 27.74 32.80
N PRO A 155 -5.64 27.67 34.08
CA PRO A 155 -4.74 26.60 34.55
C PRO A 155 -5.26 25.19 34.25
N GLU A 156 -6.58 24.99 34.29
CA GLU A 156 -7.25 23.73 33.99
C GLU A 156 -7.14 23.35 32.50
N THR A 157 -7.34 24.32 31.60
CA THR A 157 -7.20 24.10 30.16
C THR A 157 -5.75 23.80 29.79
N LYS A 158 -4.78 24.51 30.39
CA LYS A 158 -3.34 24.21 30.22
C LYS A 158 -2.99 22.80 30.68
N ALA A 159 -3.51 22.38 31.83
CA ALA A 159 -3.27 21.03 32.34
C ALA A 159 -3.83 19.95 31.41
N LYS A 160 -5.04 20.15 30.85
CA LYS A 160 -5.63 19.21 29.88
C LYS A 160 -4.84 19.13 28.58
N ILE A 161 -4.39 20.27 28.04
CA ILE A 161 -3.55 20.32 26.84
C ILE A 161 -2.22 19.59 27.11
N ALA A 162 -1.54 19.89 28.22
CA ALA A 162 -0.29 19.24 28.57
C ALA A 162 -0.44 17.71 28.75
N GLN A 163 -1.55 17.26 29.34
CA GLN A 163 -1.85 15.83 29.48
C GLN A 163 -2.06 15.17 28.11
N GLN A 164 -2.79 15.83 27.21
CA GLN A 164 -3.03 15.32 25.86
C GLN A 164 -1.74 15.33 25.02
N GLU A 165 -0.94 16.40 25.13
CA GLU A 165 0.36 16.51 24.49
C GLU A 165 1.30 15.39 24.94
N GLN A 166 1.36 15.10 26.25
CA GLN A 166 2.14 13.98 26.76
C GLN A 166 1.69 12.64 26.19
N LYS A 167 0.38 12.45 25.99
CA LYS A 167 -0.17 11.24 25.36
C LYS A 167 0.30 11.11 23.90
N VAL A 168 0.22 12.19 23.14
CA VAL A 168 0.71 12.25 21.74
C VAL A 168 2.22 11.98 21.68
N LEU A 169 3.01 12.58 22.57
CA LEU A 169 4.47 12.37 22.62
C LEU A 169 4.84 10.90 22.88
N ARG A 170 4.13 10.21 23.78
CA ARG A 170 4.37 8.77 24.01
C ARG A 170 4.06 7.93 22.77
N LEU A 171 3.00 8.27 22.03
CA LEU A 171 2.67 7.59 20.79
C LEU A 171 3.71 7.87 19.70
N LEU A 172 4.22 9.10 19.60
CA LEU A 172 5.30 9.46 18.67
C LEU A 172 6.60 8.72 18.99
N ASP A 173 6.96 8.58 20.26
CA ASP A 173 8.15 7.82 20.68
C ASP A 173 8.02 6.31 20.41
N ALA A 174 6.79 5.78 20.44
CA ALA A 174 6.51 4.38 20.12
C ALA A 174 6.30 4.12 18.61
N ALA A 175 6.01 5.17 17.83
CA ALA A 175 5.82 5.07 16.39
C ALA A 175 7.13 4.70 15.68
N GLY A 176 7.01 3.88 14.64
CA GLY A 176 8.10 3.48 13.76
C GLY A 176 8.27 4.42 12.57
N GLY A 177 8.74 3.86 11.45
CA GLY A 177 8.79 4.55 10.15
C GLY A 177 9.67 5.81 10.13
N THR A 178 9.25 6.77 9.31
CA THR A 178 9.93 8.07 9.15
C THR A 178 9.85 8.93 10.43
N THR A 179 8.79 8.79 11.22
CA THR A 179 8.68 9.45 12.53
C THR A 179 9.81 9.02 13.47
N ALA A 180 10.03 7.71 13.64
CA ALA A 180 11.11 7.18 14.46
C ALA A 180 12.49 7.69 14.01
N SER A 181 12.75 7.65 12.70
CA SER A 181 14.03 8.09 12.13
C SER A 181 14.29 9.59 12.39
N THR A 182 13.25 10.41 12.27
CA THR A 182 13.33 11.86 12.51
C THR A 182 13.61 12.15 13.99
N ILE A 183 12.88 11.49 14.90
CA ILE A 183 13.06 11.64 16.34
C ILE A 183 14.45 11.15 16.76
N ALA A 184 14.91 10.01 16.23
CA ALA A 184 16.24 9.48 16.50
C ALA A 184 17.34 10.46 16.06
N SER A 185 17.23 11.01 14.85
CA SER A 185 18.15 12.03 14.34
C SER A 185 18.18 13.29 15.22
N ALA A 186 17.02 13.78 15.65
CA ALA A 186 16.93 14.92 16.55
C ALA A 186 17.54 14.64 17.94
N LYS A 187 17.32 13.43 18.48
CA LYS A 187 17.92 12.97 19.75
C LYS A 187 19.45 12.88 19.64
N ALA A 188 19.96 12.35 18.52
CA ALA A 188 21.40 12.27 18.25
C ALA A 188 22.04 13.66 18.15
N PHE A 189 21.45 14.57 17.38
CA PHE A 189 21.93 15.95 17.26
C PHE A 189 22.00 16.66 18.62
N ARG A 190 20.92 16.53 19.42
CA ARG A 190 20.88 17.10 20.77
C ARG A 190 22.00 16.51 21.65
N TRP A 191 22.19 15.19 21.61
CA TRP A 191 23.23 14.52 22.37
C TRP A 191 24.63 15.02 22.01
N GLU A 192 24.94 15.09 20.70
CA GLU A 192 26.23 15.57 20.20
C GLU A 192 26.52 16.99 20.69
N ARG A 193 25.52 17.89 20.60
CA ARG A 193 25.66 19.26 21.10
C ARG A 193 25.94 19.31 22.61
N HIS A 194 25.10 18.69 23.42
CA HIS A 194 25.26 18.75 24.88
C HIS A 194 26.53 18.05 25.37
N MET A 195 26.87 16.90 24.78
CA MET A 195 28.08 16.18 25.16
C MET A 195 29.33 16.89 24.66
N GLY A 196 29.29 17.53 23.49
CA GLY A 196 30.35 18.40 23.00
C GLY A 196 30.61 19.56 23.97
N ASP A 197 29.56 20.24 24.41
CA ASP A 197 29.67 21.35 25.37
C ASP A 197 30.20 20.86 26.73
N ARG A 198 29.67 19.73 27.22
CA ARG A 198 30.13 19.10 28.46
C ARG A 198 31.59 18.65 28.38
N ALA A 199 32.01 18.08 27.26
CA ALA A 199 33.39 17.66 27.04
C ALA A 199 34.34 18.86 27.06
N ARG A 200 33.96 20.00 26.43
CA ARG A 200 34.75 21.24 26.50
C ARG A 200 34.86 21.78 27.91
N ALA A 201 33.74 21.82 28.66
CA ALA A 201 33.75 22.26 30.06
C ALA A 201 34.64 21.35 30.94
N THR A 202 34.54 20.03 30.75
CA THR A 202 35.34 19.05 31.50
C THR A 202 36.84 19.17 31.16
N ARG A 203 37.19 19.32 29.88
CA ARG A 203 38.57 19.55 29.44
C ARG A 203 39.13 20.84 30.03
N TYR A 204 38.37 21.93 30.00
CA TYR A 204 38.78 23.20 30.58
C TYR A 204 39.02 23.09 32.10
N ALA A 205 38.13 22.42 32.82
CA ALA A 205 38.30 22.17 34.25
C ALA A 205 39.58 21.36 34.54
N GLY A 206 39.86 20.32 33.74
CA GLY A 206 41.09 19.54 33.84
C GLY A 206 42.34 20.36 33.55
N GLN A 207 42.30 21.21 32.52
CA GLN A 207 43.40 22.14 32.20
C GLN A 207 43.65 23.15 33.31
N LEU A 208 42.59 23.71 33.89
CA LEU A 208 42.69 24.64 35.01
C LEU A 208 43.33 23.98 36.23
N ALA A 209 42.93 22.75 36.56
CA ALA A 209 43.54 21.99 37.66
C ALA A 209 45.03 21.69 37.41
N ALA A 210 45.40 21.31 36.18
CA ALA A 210 46.80 21.09 35.80
C ALA A 210 47.62 22.38 35.87
N TYR A 211 47.08 23.50 35.42
CA TYR A 211 47.71 24.81 35.51
C TYR A 211 47.90 25.25 36.96
N GLN A 212 46.88 25.08 37.81
CA GLN A 212 46.97 25.40 39.24
C GLN A 212 48.02 24.55 39.97
N ALA A 213 48.21 23.29 39.57
CA ALA A 213 49.20 22.39 40.16
C ALA A 213 50.64 22.73 39.74
N ALA A 214 50.88 23.05 38.46
CA ALA A 214 52.21 23.37 37.94
C ALA A 214 52.14 24.34 36.73
N PRO A 215 52.10 25.67 36.95
CA PRO A 215 51.89 26.66 35.89
C PRO A 215 52.96 26.67 34.80
N ASP A 216 54.24 26.57 35.17
CA ASP A 216 55.36 26.66 34.22
C ASP A 216 55.44 25.42 33.34
N LEU A 217 55.28 24.24 33.94
CA LEU A 217 55.26 22.97 33.21
C LEU A 217 54.05 22.91 32.27
N PHE A 218 52.86 23.29 32.74
CA PHE A 218 51.66 23.31 31.89
C PHE A 218 51.83 24.22 30.67
N ARG A 219 52.36 25.44 30.86
CA ARG A 219 52.60 26.38 29.76
C ARG A 219 53.64 25.86 28.76
N ALA A 220 54.74 25.29 29.26
CA ALA A 220 55.76 24.68 28.40
C ALA A 220 55.19 23.50 27.60
N SER A 221 54.49 22.57 28.26
CA SER A 221 53.85 21.42 27.60
C SER A 221 52.82 21.87 26.56
N ALA A 222 51.94 22.82 26.89
CA ALA A 222 50.96 23.36 25.95
C ALA A 222 51.62 24.01 24.72
N TYR A 223 52.72 24.76 24.92
CA TYR A 223 53.49 25.32 23.82
C TYR A 223 54.08 24.23 22.92
N PHE A 224 54.74 23.23 23.50
CA PHE A 224 55.36 22.15 22.73
C PHE A 224 54.34 21.23 22.06
N ASP A 225 53.19 20.96 22.69
CA ASP A 225 52.08 20.22 22.07
C ASP A 225 51.54 20.98 20.85
N THR A 226 51.32 22.29 20.98
CA THR A 226 50.84 23.13 19.87
C THR A 226 51.88 23.20 18.74
N LEU A 227 53.16 23.30 19.10
CA LEU A 227 54.27 23.29 18.15
C LEU A 227 54.36 21.95 17.41
N ARG A 228 54.26 20.83 18.15
CA ARG A 228 54.24 19.47 17.58
C ARG A 228 53.10 19.33 16.58
N ASP A 229 51.88 19.72 16.96
CA ASP A 229 50.70 19.56 16.13
C ASP A 229 50.79 20.46 14.87
N SER A 230 51.33 21.67 15.00
CA SER A 230 51.55 22.58 13.86
C SER A 230 52.64 22.10 12.91
N LEU A 231 53.66 21.41 13.43
CA LEU A 231 54.77 20.85 12.66
C LEU A 231 54.54 19.40 12.24
N ALA A 232 53.37 18.80 12.50
CA ALA A 232 53.12 17.39 12.25
C ALA A 232 53.36 16.96 10.78
N ASN A 233 53.15 17.88 9.84
CA ASN A 233 53.37 17.67 8.40
C ASN A 233 54.63 18.38 7.87
N SER A 234 55.50 18.88 8.75
CA SER A 234 56.69 19.65 8.40
C SER A 234 57.95 18.96 8.94
N ARG A 235 58.99 18.85 8.11
CA ARG A 235 60.27 18.25 8.54
C ARG A 235 61.08 19.29 9.32
N LEU A 236 61.17 19.10 10.64
CA LEU A 236 61.99 19.94 11.52
C LEU A 236 63.39 19.35 11.67
N TYR A 237 64.41 20.09 11.23
CA TYR A 237 65.82 19.75 11.44
C TYR A 237 66.38 20.62 12.57
N ILE A 238 66.73 19.98 13.70
CA ILE A 238 67.40 20.65 14.82
C ILE A 238 68.87 20.29 14.78
N SER A 239 69.76 21.28 14.64
CA SER A 239 71.20 21.04 14.65
C SER A 239 71.92 21.94 15.66
N ASN A 240 73.06 21.45 16.12
CA ASN A 240 74.05 22.19 16.89
C ASN A 240 74.97 22.88 15.87
N SER A 241 75.07 24.22 15.98
CA SER A 241 75.93 25.19 15.25
C SER A 241 76.50 24.84 13.86
N ASN A 242 76.30 25.79 12.92
CA ASN A 242 76.86 25.88 11.56
C ASN A 242 76.78 24.60 10.73
N VAL A 243 75.55 24.23 10.38
CA VAL A 243 75.30 23.23 9.33
C VAL A 243 74.96 23.94 8.04
N ASP A 244 75.78 23.73 7.00
CA ASP A 244 75.53 24.22 5.65
C ASP A 244 74.56 23.24 4.96
N VAL A 245 73.30 23.63 4.82
CA VAL A 245 72.23 22.77 4.29
C VAL A 245 72.11 23.03 2.79
N ARG A 246 72.70 22.16 1.97
CA ARG A 246 72.55 22.19 0.51
C ARG A 246 71.34 21.34 0.11
N VAL A 247 70.26 22.00 -0.33
CA VAL A 247 69.03 21.35 -0.82
C VAL A 247 69.07 21.30 -2.34
N GLU A 248 69.14 20.09 -2.91
CA GLU A 248 69.14 19.87 -4.35
C GLU A 248 67.69 19.70 -4.85
N LEU A 249 67.17 20.67 -5.60
CA LEU A 249 65.76 20.74 -6.01
C LEU A 249 65.35 19.75 -7.12
N GLN A 250 66.25 18.84 -7.54
CA GLN A 250 65.99 17.83 -8.58
C GLN A 250 65.60 16.46 -8.03
N ASP A 251 65.66 16.24 -6.72
CA ASP A 251 65.34 14.94 -6.14
C ASP A 251 63.82 14.76 -5.89
N ARG A 252 63.21 13.95 -6.75
CA ARG A 252 61.79 13.54 -6.68
C ARG A 252 61.50 12.56 -5.53
N GLU A 253 62.52 12.02 -4.86
CA GLU A 253 62.39 11.11 -3.70
C GLU A 253 62.59 11.81 -2.34
N SER A 254 62.73 13.13 -2.32
CA SER A 254 62.81 13.92 -1.09
C SER A 254 61.54 13.85 -0.20
N GLY A 255 60.49 13.13 -0.64
CA GLY A 255 59.24 12.89 0.08
C GLY A 255 59.10 11.52 0.75
N ILE A 256 60.08 10.61 0.65
CA ILE A 256 59.99 9.31 1.32
C ILE A 256 60.52 9.43 2.75
N ASP A 257 59.71 8.97 3.70
CA ASP A 257 60.02 8.87 5.12
C ASP A 257 61.27 7.99 5.32
N VAL A 258 62.42 8.63 5.58
CA VAL A 258 63.73 7.99 5.78
C VAL A 258 63.75 7.14 7.06
N PHE A 259 62.69 7.19 7.88
CA PHE A 259 62.51 6.40 9.09
C PHE A 259 61.51 5.25 8.95
N LYS A 260 60.93 5.01 7.75
CA LYS A 260 60.23 3.74 7.52
C LYS A 260 61.25 2.61 7.47
N PRO A 261 61.06 1.52 8.25
CA PRO A 261 61.88 0.33 8.06
C PRO A 261 61.70 -0.14 6.62
N LYS A 262 62.82 -0.37 5.91
CA LYS A 262 62.79 -1.00 4.59
C LYS A 262 62.07 -2.33 4.74
N THR A 263 60.85 -2.42 4.22
CA THR A 263 60.25 -3.72 3.94
C THR A 263 61.09 -4.36 2.85
N GLU A 264 61.75 -5.47 3.17
CA GLU A 264 62.45 -6.28 2.18
C GLU A 264 61.44 -6.74 1.12
N GLY A 265 61.63 -6.27 -0.11
CA GLY A 265 60.89 -6.75 -1.27
C GLY A 265 60.30 -5.65 -2.15
N GLU A 266 61.13 -4.73 -2.65
CA GLU A 266 61.11 -4.21 -4.03
C GLU A 266 62.56 -3.95 -4.47
#